data_AF-A0A0H3ZZZ8-F1
#
_entry.id   AF-A0A0H3ZZZ8-F1
#
_cell.length_a   1.000
_cell.length_b   1.000
_cell.length_c   1.000
_cell.angle_alpha   90.00
_cell.angle_beta   90.00
_cell.angle_gamma   90.00
#
_symmetry.space_group_name_H-M   'P 1'
#
loop_
_entity.id
_entity.type
_entity.pdbx_description
1 polymer ?
#
loop_
_entity_poly.entity_id
_entity_poly.type
_entity_poly.pdbx_seq_one_letter_code
_entity_poly.pdbx_strand_id
1 'polypeptide(L)'
;MVVPWVNKDIMIEHLKQISDITDKGRHAVVIMDGAGWHTDDIAHKFDNVSIIKLSPYSTELNPIEQVWSWLRQHYLANQSFEDYEDIVSKVCVAWNRFLEVPKRVSKMFAREWIDLSS
;
A
#
# COMPACT_ATOMS: atom_id res chain seq x y z
N MET A 1 -7.99 -2.93 -5.50
CA MET A 1 -8.15 -2.35 -6.84
C MET A 1 -6.90 -2.68 -7.66
N VAL A 2 -7.07 -3.21 -8.87
CA VAL A 2 -5.98 -3.38 -9.85
C VAL A 2 -6.38 -2.56 -11.07
N VAL A 3 -5.49 -1.70 -11.55
CA VAL A 3 -5.73 -0.79 -12.67
C VAL A 3 -4.54 -0.79 -13.63
N PRO A 4 -4.74 -0.54 -14.94
CA PRO A 4 -3.66 -0.59 -15.93
C PRO A 4 -2.78 0.67 -15.97
N TRP A 5 -3.11 1.73 -15.21
CA TRP A 5 -2.32 2.94 -15.11
C TRP A 5 -2.35 3.52 -13.70
N VAL A 6 -1.35 4.35 -13.39
CA VAL A 6 -1.26 5.09 -12.13
C VAL A 6 -1.17 6.58 -12.42
N ASN A 7 -1.99 7.36 -11.73
CA ASN A 7 -2.00 8.82 -11.77
C ASN A 7 -2.64 9.36 -10.48
N LYS A 8 -2.76 10.69 -10.42
CA LYS A 8 -3.37 11.39 -9.30
C LYS A 8 -4.81 10.97 -9.02
N ASP A 9 -5.62 10.80 -10.06
CA ASP A 9 -7.05 10.44 -9.93
C ASP A 9 -7.23 9.04 -9.34
N ILE A 10 -6.40 8.08 -9.76
CA ILE A 10 -6.39 6.73 -9.22
C ILE A 10 -5.96 6.73 -7.75
N MET A 11 -4.95 7.51 -7.38
CA MET A 11 -4.54 7.63 -5.98
C MET A 11 -5.64 8.24 -5.11
N ILE A 12 -6.34 9.24 -5.65
CA ILE A 12 -7.51 9.82 -5.03
C ILE A 12 -8.62 8.76 -4.80
N GLU A 13 -8.93 7.91 -5.78
CA GLU A 13 -9.94 6.85 -5.62
C GLU A 13 -9.49 5.77 -4.62
N HIS A 14 -8.19 5.49 -4.55
CA HIS A 14 -7.64 4.61 -3.54
C HIS A 14 -7.83 5.19 -2.12
N LEU A 15 -7.54 6.48 -1.91
CA LEU A 15 -7.75 7.15 -0.63
C LEU A 15 -9.23 7.22 -0.24
N LYS A 16 -10.13 7.32 -1.22
CA LYS A 16 -11.57 7.23 -0.97
C LYS A 16 -11.97 5.87 -0.38
N GLN A 17 -11.44 4.77 -0.92
CA GLN A 17 -11.70 3.44 -0.36
C GLN A 17 -11.20 3.33 1.08
N ILE A 18 -10.07 3.94 1.42
CA ILE A 18 -9.55 4.00 2.79
C ILE A 18 -10.46 4.87 3.68
N SER A 19 -10.90 6.03 3.20
CA SER A 19 -11.85 6.89 3.90
C SER A 19 -13.15 6.15 4.22
N ASP A 20 -13.72 5.45 3.24
CA ASP A 20 -15.02 4.77 3.35
C ASP A 20 -15.01 3.59 4.34
N ILE A 21 -13.87 2.90 4.48
CA ILE A 21 -13.71 1.78 5.42
C ILE A 21 -13.18 2.21 6.80
N THR A 22 -12.80 3.48 6.97
CA THR A 22 -12.33 4.00 8.26
C THR A 22 -13.52 4.23 9.19
N ASP A 23 -13.53 3.57 10.35
CA ASP A 23 -14.63 3.67 11.32
C ASP A 23 -14.88 5.12 11.76
N LYS A 24 -16.15 5.44 12.06
CA LYS A 24 -16.53 6.74 12.61
C LYS A 24 -15.75 7.03 13.90
N GLY A 25 -15.21 8.25 14.00
CA GLY A 25 -14.39 8.68 15.12
C GLY A 25 -12.92 8.21 15.06
N ARG A 26 -12.51 7.56 13.97
CA ARG A 26 -11.10 7.25 13.68
C ARG A 26 -10.58 8.10 12.51
N HIS A 27 -9.26 8.22 12.46
CA HIS A 27 -8.54 8.95 11.42
C HIS A 27 -7.47 8.04 10.81
N ALA A 28 -7.46 7.91 9.48
CA ALA A 28 -6.47 7.14 8.77
C ALA A 28 -5.27 8.01 8.38
N VAL A 29 -4.07 7.53 8.69
CA VAL A 29 -2.81 8.16 8.27
C VAL A 29 -2.13 7.27 7.25
N VAL A 30 -1.91 7.78 6.05
CA VAL A 30 -1.30 7.06 4.94
C VAL A 30 0.13 7.55 4.74
N ILE A 31 1.10 6.64 4.87
CA ILE A 31 2.51 6.92 4.61
C ILE A 31 2.81 6.65 3.14
N MET A 32 3.42 7.60 2.44
CA MET A 32 3.75 7.46 1.01
C MET A 32 5.10 8.08 0.67
N ASP A 33 5.71 7.60 -0.41
CA ASP A 33 6.94 8.17 -0.96
C ASP A 33 6.64 9.44 -1.78
N GLY A 34 7.69 10.08 -2.29
CA GLY A 34 7.62 11.32 -3.06
C GLY A 34 7.33 11.15 -4.56
N ALA A 35 6.64 10.10 -5.01
CA ALA A 35 6.29 9.95 -6.43
C ALA A 35 5.53 11.19 -6.95
N GLY A 36 5.72 11.56 -8.23
CA GLY A 36 5.20 12.83 -8.77
C GLY A 36 3.67 13.00 -8.70
N TRP A 37 2.92 11.91 -8.56
CA TRP A 37 1.46 11.91 -8.37
C TRP A 37 1.03 11.79 -6.90
N HIS A 38 1.96 11.65 -5.95
CA HIS A 38 1.71 11.77 -4.51
C HIS A 38 1.81 13.24 -4.09
N THR A 39 0.94 14.09 -4.65
CA THR A 39 0.88 15.52 -4.29
C THR A 39 0.12 15.71 -2.98
N ASP A 40 0.37 16.79 -2.23
CA ASP A 40 -0.21 16.98 -0.90
C ASP A 40 -1.75 17.12 -0.94
N ASP A 41 -2.28 17.57 -2.08
CA ASP A 41 -3.70 17.90 -2.22
C ASP A 41 -4.62 16.71 -2.50
N ILE A 42 -4.07 15.51 -2.75
CA ILE A 42 -4.90 14.32 -3.05
C ILE A 42 -5.79 13.87 -1.87
N ALA A 43 -5.42 14.25 -0.64
CA ALA A 43 -6.18 13.93 0.56
C ALA A 43 -7.11 15.07 1.03
N HIS A 44 -7.03 16.27 0.45
CA HIS A 44 -7.74 17.47 0.95
C HIS A 44 -9.27 17.34 1.00
N LYS A 45 -9.84 16.39 0.24
CA LYS A 45 -11.29 16.17 0.17
C LYS A 45 -11.82 15.15 1.18
N PHE A 46 -10.95 14.57 2.01
CA PHE A 46 -11.33 13.59 3.02
C PHE A 46 -11.05 14.15 4.42
N ASP A 47 -12.08 14.24 5.24
CA ASP A 47 -11.97 14.80 6.60
C ASP A 47 -11.29 13.83 7.58
N ASN A 48 -11.22 12.53 7.23
CA ASN A 48 -10.74 11.43 8.06
C ASN A 48 -9.49 10.74 7.52
N VAL A 49 -8.82 11.33 6.52
CA VAL A 49 -7.58 10.78 5.93
C VAL A 49 -6.51 11.87 5.86
N SER A 50 -5.29 11.55 6.25
CA SER A 50 -4.13 12.43 6.05
C SER A 50 -2.91 11.68 5.54
N ILE A 51 -2.01 12.41 4.89
CA ILE A 51 -0.81 11.86 4.28
C ILE A 51 0.43 12.29 5.06
N ILE A 52 1.33 11.34 5.29
CA ILE A 52 2.71 11.62 5.72
C ILE A 52 3.64 11.19 4.60
N LYS A 53 4.47 12.12 4.13
CA LYS A 53 5.50 11.83 3.14
C LYS A 53 6.78 11.36 3.80
N LEU A 54 7.34 10.28 3.25
CA LEU A 54 8.70 9.86 3.58
C LEU A 54 9.71 10.86 3.01
N SER A 55 10.85 10.99 3.69
CA SER A 55 12.01 11.69 3.14
C SER A 55 12.45 11.04 1.82
N PRO A 56 12.99 11.82 0.87
CA PRO A 56 13.53 11.28 -0.36
C PRO A 56 14.54 10.16 -0.09
N TYR A 57 14.50 9.12 -0.93
CA TYR A 57 15.40 7.96 -0.89
C TYR A 57 15.30 7.06 0.36
N SER A 58 14.26 7.20 1.18
CA SER A 58 14.05 6.36 2.38
C SER A 58 13.22 5.10 2.11
N THR A 59 13.64 4.30 1.13
CA THR A 59 12.91 3.08 0.71
C THR A 59 12.77 2.04 1.83
N GLU A 60 13.73 1.97 2.75
CA GLU A 60 13.75 1.12 3.93
C GLU A 60 12.64 1.46 4.96
N LEU A 61 12.15 2.71 4.91
CA LEU A 61 11.04 3.18 5.72
C LEU A 61 9.68 2.90 5.06
N ASN A 62 9.65 2.59 3.76
CA ASN A 62 8.41 2.29 3.06
C ASN A 62 8.03 0.81 3.25
N PRO A 63 7.03 0.48 4.08
CA PRO A 63 6.70 -0.91 4.39
C PRO A 63 6.17 -1.70 3.19
N ILE A 64 5.71 -1.01 2.13
CA ILE A 64 5.26 -1.68 0.90
C ILE A 64 6.39 -2.48 0.23
N GLU A 65 7.65 -2.08 0.39
CA GLU A 65 8.80 -2.79 -0.17
C GLU A 65 8.95 -4.20 0.41
N GLN A 66 8.61 -4.38 1.70
CA GLN A 66 8.61 -5.70 2.33
C GLN A 66 7.47 -6.58 1.80
N VAL A 67 6.30 -5.98 1.56
CA VAL A 67 5.15 -6.67 0.95
C VAL A 67 5.53 -7.14 -0.45
N TRP A 68 6.16 -6.27 -1.26
CA TRP A 68 6.64 -6.63 -2.60
C TRP A 68 7.70 -7.71 -2.59
N SER A 69 8.68 -7.62 -1.69
CA SER A 69 9.70 -8.67 -1.55
C SER A 69 9.06 -10.02 -1.23
N TRP A 70 8.06 -10.05 -0.37
CA TRP A 70 7.37 -11.28 0.01
C TRP A 70 6.56 -11.88 -1.15
N LEU A 71 5.74 -11.06 -1.81
CA LEU A 71 4.92 -11.49 -2.93
C LEU A 71 5.77 -12.06 -4.08
N ARG A 72 6.91 -11.42 -4.38
CA ARG A 72 7.88 -11.95 -5.34
C ARG A 72 8.42 -13.30 -4.91
N GLN A 73 8.90 -13.45 -3.69
CA GLN A 73 9.51 -14.69 -3.21
C GLN A 73 8.55 -15.89 -3.16
N HIS A 74 7.24 -15.67 -2.98
CA HIS A 74 6.29 -16.75 -2.70
C HIS A 74 5.32 -17.04 -3.85
N TYR A 75 4.96 -16.04 -4.66
CA TYR A 75 3.90 -16.19 -5.66
C TYR A 75 4.28 -15.69 -7.05
N LEU A 76 5.03 -14.59 -7.15
CA LEU A 76 5.21 -13.86 -8.40
C LEU A 76 6.56 -14.07 -9.09
N ALA A 77 7.55 -14.70 -8.45
CA ALA A 77 8.83 -14.99 -9.09
C ALA A 77 8.70 -16.08 -10.16
N ASN A 78 9.40 -15.89 -11.29
CA ASN A 78 9.53 -16.85 -12.38
C ASN A 78 8.19 -17.33 -12.99
N GLN A 79 7.16 -16.48 -12.93
CA GLN A 79 5.88 -16.73 -13.60
C GLN A 79 5.99 -16.36 -15.09
N SER A 80 5.44 -17.21 -15.96
CA SER A 80 5.05 -16.81 -17.31
C SER A 80 3.62 -16.26 -17.29
N PHE A 81 3.29 -15.39 -18.24
CA PHE A 81 1.97 -14.80 -18.36
C PHE A 81 1.46 -14.97 -19.78
N GLU A 82 0.20 -15.40 -19.92
CA GLU A 82 -0.42 -15.62 -21.24
C GLU A 82 -0.89 -14.30 -21.87
N ASP A 83 -1.55 -13.47 -21.07
CA ASP A 83 -2.07 -12.17 -21.47
C ASP A 83 -2.18 -11.22 -20.26
N TYR A 84 -2.80 -10.06 -20.47
CA TYR A 84 -3.04 -9.07 -19.42
C TYR A 84 -3.93 -9.59 -18.28
N GLU A 85 -4.98 -10.35 -18.62
CA GLU A 85 -5.92 -10.86 -17.63
C GLU A 85 -5.27 -11.93 -16.75
N ASP A 86 -4.37 -12.73 -17.30
CA ASP A 86 -3.56 -13.68 -16.54
C ASP A 86 -2.62 -12.96 -15.55
N ILE A 87 -2.05 -11.81 -15.93
CA ILE A 87 -1.27 -10.95 -15.00
C ILE A 87 -2.17 -10.47 -13.86
N VAL A 88 -3.32 -9.87 -14.18
CA VAL A 88 -4.25 -9.34 -13.17
C VAL A 88 -4.71 -10.45 -12.23
N SER A 89 -5.09 -11.61 -12.77
CA SER A 89 -5.52 -12.78 -12.02
C SER A 89 -4.44 -13.26 -11.05
N LYS A 90 -3.22 -13.50 -11.53
CA LYS A 90 -2.09 -13.96 -10.70
C LYS A 90 -1.73 -12.97 -9.60
N VAL A 91 -1.74 -11.67 -9.90
CA VAL A 91 -1.51 -10.62 -8.89
C VAL A 91 -2.63 -10.60 -7.85
N CYS A 92 -3.89 -10.71 -8.26
CA CYS A 92 -5.03 -10.80 -7.33
C CYS A 92 -4.93 -12.03 -6.42
N VAL A 93 -4.59 -13.20 -6.98
CA VAL A 93 -4.39 -14.43 -6.20
C VAL A 93 -3.27 -14.23 -5.19
N ALA A 94 -2.11 -13.73 -5.61
CA ALA A 94 -0.97 -13.49 -4.73
C ALA A 94 -1.32 -12.53 -3.58
N TRP A 95 -2.06 -11.45 -3.89
CA TRP A 95 -2.51 -10.49 -2.89
C TRP A 95 -3.49 -11.10 -1.89
N ASN A 96 -4.49 -11.86 -2.35
CA ASN A 96 -5.44 -12.51 -1.47
C ASN A 96 -4.76 -13.55 -0.56
N ARG A 97 -3.77 -14.29 -1.07
CA ARG A 97 -2.94 -15.20 -0.26
C ARG A 97 -2.11 -14.47 0.78
N PHE A 98 -1.62 -13.26 0.48
CA PHE A 98 -0.95 -12.42 1.47
C PHE A 98 -1.89 -12.02 2.61
N LEU A 99 -3.15 -11.68 2.31
CA LEU A 99 -4.15 -11.30 3.32
C LEU A 99 -4.53 -12.47 4.26
N GLU A 100 -4.38 -13.72 3.82
CA GLU A 100 -4.57 -14.91 4.66
C GLU A 100 -3.51 -15.04 5.78
N VAL A 101 -2.47 -14.20 5.80
CA VAL A 101 -1.38 -14.23 6.79
C VAL A 101 -1.32 -12.93 7.64
N PRO A 102 -2.38 -12.58 8.40
CA PRO A 102 -2.50 -11.28 9.07
C PRO A 102 -1.40 -10.99 10.10
N LYS A 103 -0.95 -12.02 10.85
CA LYS A 103 0.17 -11.87 11.81
C LYS A 103 1.47 -11.43 11.14
N ARG A 104 1.67 -11.76 9.85
CA ARG A 104 2.84 -11.37 9.08
C ARG A 104 2.77 -9.92 8.65
N VAL A 105 1.58 -9.45 8.26
CA VAL A 105 1.33 -8.03 7.96
C VAL A 105 1.74 -7.20 9.18
N SER A 106 1.23 -7.47 10.37
CA SER A 106 1.61 -6.70 11.57
C SER A 106 3.13 -6.70 11.84
N LYS A 107 3.80 -7.83 11.63
CA LYS A 107 5.25 -7.93 11.85
C LYS A 107 6.08 -7.13 10.82
N MET A 108 5.65 -7.05 9.57
CA MET A 108 6.36 -6.30 8.52
C MET A 108 6.41 -4.78 8.78
N PHE A 109 5.44 -4.28 9.54
CA PHE A 109 5.31 -2.86 9.87
C PHE A 109 5.86 -2.53 11.26
N ALA A 110 6.25 -3.55 12.05
CA ALA A 110 6.95 -3.36 13.31
C ALA A 110 8.42 -2.99 13.07
N ARG A 111 8.95 -2.11 13.91
CA ARG A 111 10.37 -1.74 13.96
C ARG A 111 10.79 -1.71 15.43
N GLU A 112 11.83 -2.45 15.78
CA GLU A 112 12.30 -2.54 17.18
C GLU A 112 12.76 -1.18 17.74
N TRP A 113 13.23 -0.29 16.87
CA TRP A 113 13.68 1.05 17.24
C TRP A 113 12.54 2.09 17.34
N ILE A 114 11.30 1.74 16.97
CA ILE A 114 10.11 2.56 17.24
C ILE A 114 9.49 2.04 18.53
N ASP A 115 10.11 2.41 19.65
CA ASP A 115 9.50 2.21 20.97
C ASP A 115 8.83 3.51 21.41
N LEU A 116 7.50 3.52 21.35
CA LEU A 116 6.69 4.66 21.79
C LEU A 116 6.40 4.62 23.30
N SER A 117 6.97 3.66 24.05
CA SER A 117 6.79 3.49 25.49
C SER A 117 7.83 4.25 26.34
N SER A 118 8.25 5.43 25.88
CA SER A 118 9.01 6.39 26.72
C SER A 118 8.11 7.08 27.73
#